data_AF-A0A7W0VVF6-F1
#
_entry.id   AF-A0A7W0VVF6-F1
#
_cell.length_a   1.000
_cell.length_b   1.000
_cell.length_c   1.000
_cell.angle_alpha   90.00
_cell.angle_beta   90.00
_cell.angle_gamma   90.00
#
_symmetry.space_group_name_H-M   'P 1'
#
loop_
_entity.id
_entity.type
_entity.pdbx_description
1 polymer ?
#
loop_
_entity_poly.entity_id
_entity_poly.type
_entity_poly.pdbx_seq_one_letter_code
_entity_poly.pdbx_strand_id
1 'polypeptide(L)'
;MRTLAMLLLLITACGGDETARIGDTCSTNDRCQASGFACETSVPGGYCSSLCTMRGQQAECPDEAVCDAIGNVTNVCVRICEDSTDCRTDQNCNGVTGTSIKACKPT
;
A
#
# COMPACT_ATOMS: atom_id res chain seq x y z
N MET A 1 23.13 -51.42 7.14
CA MET A 1 21.91 -51.02 6.40
C MET A 1 21.37 -49.80 7.14
N ARG A 2 21.87 -48.58 6.90
CA ARG A 2 21.58 -47.64 5.80
C ARG A 2 20.08 -47.39 5.61
N THR A 3 19.76 -46.10 5.53
CA THR A 3 18.51 -45.41 5.12
C THR A 3 17.43 -45.21 6.18
N LEU A 4 16.86 -44.01 6.38
CA LEU A 4 17.20 -42.66 5.95
C LEU A 4 16.40 -41.72 6.87
N ALA A 5 16.99 -40.60 7.26
CA ALA A 5 16.29 -39.47 7.86
C ALA A 5 15.23 -38.92 6.89
N MET A 6 14.03 -38.61 7.38
CA MET A 6 13.14 -37.64 6.74
C MET A 6 12.58 -36.71 7.81
N LEU A 7 13.35 -35.65 8.08
CA LEU A 7 12.79 -34.36 8.48
C LEU A 7 11.97 -33.83 7.30
N LEU A 8 10.67 -33.64 7.47
CA LEU A 8 9.85 -32.79 6.60
C LEU A 8 9.42 -31.56 7.41
N LEU A 9 10.32 -30.57 7.43
CA LEU A 9 9.94 -29.17 7.64
C LEU A 9 9.35 -28.65 6.32
N LEU A 10 8.08 -28.27 6.32
CA LEU A 10 7.51 -27.31 5.36
C LEU A 10 6.55 -26.38 6.12
N ILE A 11 7.12 -25.58 7.02
CA ILE A 11 6.56 -24.29 7.41
C ILE A 11 6.98 -23.26 6.36
N THR A 12 6.15 -22.23 6.21
CA THR A 12 6.29 -21.00 5.38
C THR A 12 5.67 -21.01 3.98
N ALA A 13 4.35 -21.13 3.91
CA ALA A 13 3.59 -20.28 2.99
C ALA A 13 3.17 -19.02 3.76
N CYS A 14 4.04 -18.01 3.81
CA CYS A 14 3.65 -16.66 4.23
C CYS A 14 2.96 -15.96 3.05
N GLY A 15 1.88 -16.55 2.57
CA GLY A 15 0.96 -15.96 1.61
C GLY A 15 -0.37 -15.78 2.33
N GLY A 16 -0.37 -14.99 3.40
CA GLY A 16 -1.60 -14.68 4.12
C GLY A 16 -2.59 -14.05 3.14
N ASP A 17 -3.81 -14.58 3.17
CA ASP A 17 -5.09 -14.01 2.70
C ASP A 17 -5.39 -12.66 3.38
N GLU A 18 -4.38 -11.79 3.47
CA GLU A 18 -4.53 -10.41 3.89
C GLU A 18 -5.02 -9.65 2.65
N THR A 19 -6.27 -9.20 2.70
CA THR A 19 -6.81 -8.23 1.73
C THR A 19 -5.87 -7.04 1.68
N ALA A 20 -5.33 -6.74 0.50
CA ALA A 20 -4.41 -5.62 0.32
C ALA A 20 -5.01 -4.30 0.81
N ARG A 21 -4.18 -3.45 1.39
CA ARG A 21 -4.55 -2.13 1.92
C ARG A 21 -4.01 -1.03 1.03
N ILE A 22 -4.54 0.19 1.20
CA ILE A 22 -3.97 1.36 0.54
C ILE A 22 -2.51 1.52 0.95
N GLY A 23 -1.62 1.58 -0.04
CA GLY A 23 -0.18 1.72 0.12
C GLY A 23 0.62 0.44 0.24
N ASP A 24 -0.02 -0.72 0.17
CA ASP A 24 0.69 -1.99 0.03
C ASP A 24 1.47 -2.03 -1.29
N THR A 25 2.62 -2.72 -1.28
CA THR A 25 3.40 -3.02 -2.49
C THR A 25 2.63 -3.95 -3.40
N CYS A 26 2.76 -3.75 -4.71
CA CYS A 26 2.16 -4.64 -5.70
C CYS A 26 2.98 -4.63 -6.99
N SER A 27 2.93 -5.72 -7.74
CA SER A 27 3.51 -5.81 -9.10
C SER A 27 2.45 -6.02 -10.17
N THR A 28 1.26 -6.46 -9.78
CA THR A 28 0.10 -6.71 -10.63
C THR A 28 -1.18 -6.32 -9.90
N ASN A 29 -2.27 -6.11 -10.65
CA ASN A 29 -3.58 -5.77 -10.08
C ASN A 29 -4.14 -6.88 -9.19
N ASP A 30 -3.82 -8.15 -9.46
CA ASP A 30 -4.39 -9.30 -8.73
C ASP A 30 -4.21 -9.20 -7.21
N ARG A 31 -3.09 -8.60 -6.76
CA ARG A 31 -2.83 -8.40 -5.32
C ARG A 31 -3.79 -7.38 -4.69
N CYS A 32 -4.16 -6.33 -5.42
CA CYS A 32 -4.98 -5.22 -4.95
C CYS A 32 -6.49 -5.46 -5.20
N GLN A 33 -6.82 -6.26 -6.22
CA GLN A 33 -8.18 -6.40 -6.74
C GLN A 33 -9.14 -7.10 -5.78
N ALA A 34 -8.64 -8.00 -4.92
CA ALA A 34 -9.44 -8.61 -3.85
C ALA A 34 -10.04 -7.56 -2.89
N SER A 35 -9.41 -6.38 -2.79
CA SER A 35 -9.86 -5.24 -2.00
C SER A 35 -10.56 -4.15 -2.83
N GLY A 36 -10.77 -4.37 -4.13
CA GLY A 36 -11.33 -3.36 -5.04
C GLY A 36 -10.36 -2.25 -5.44
N PHE A 37 -9.06 -2.43 -5.20
CA PHE A 37 -8.01 -1.46 -5.52
C PHE A 37 -7.29 -1.80 -6.83
N ALA A 38 -6.64 -0.81 -7.43
CA ALA A 38 -5.73 -0.97 -8.55
C ALA A 38 -4.28 -0.88 -8.09
N CYS A 39 -3.39 -1.56 -8.80
CA CYS A 39 -1.95 -1.47 -8.57
C CYS A 39 -1.37 -0.32 -9.41
N GLU A 40 -0.94 0.74 -8.74
CA GLU A 40 -0.23 1.86 -9.36
C GLU A 40 1.24 1.48 -9.59
N THR A 41 1.50 0.75 -10.67
CA THR A 41 2.84 0.25 -11.03
C THR A 41 3.83 1.34 -11.46
N SER A 42 3.34 2.56 -11.70
CA SER A 42 4.19 3.73 -11.97
C SER A 42 4.85 4.29 -10.70
N VAL A 43 4.38 3.89 -9.51
CA VAL A 43 5.04 4.16 -8.24
C VAL A 43 6.14 3.12 -8.01
N PRO A 44 7.36 3.50 -7.59
CA PRO A 44 8.41 2.54 -7.27
C PRO A 44 7.96 1.44 -6.28
N GLY A 45 8.16 0.18 -6.66
CA GLY A 45 7.69 -0.99 -5.90
C GLY A 45 6.17 -1.21 -5.93
N GLY A 46 5.45 -0.46 -6.76
CA GLY A 46 4.00 -0.42 -6.90
C GLY A 46 3.28 0.03 -5.64
N TYR A 47 2.02 0.39 -5.80
CA TYR A 47 1.22 0.96 -4.73
C TYR A 47 -0.26 0.61 -4.94
N CYS A 48 -0.86 -0.20 -4.06
CA CYS A 48 -2.30 -0.45 -4.11
C CYS A 48 -3.06 0.83 -3.75
N SER A 49 -3.96 1.27 -4.63
CA SER A 49 -4.75 2.48 -4.46
C SER A 49 -6.12 2.41 -5.14
N SER A 50 -7.01 3.32 -4.78
CA SER A 50 -8.24 3.63 -5.52
C SER A 50 -8.20 5.06 -6.05
N LEU A 51 -8.97 5.32 -7.11
CA LEU A 51 -9.20 6.67 -7.61
C LEU A 51 -10.10 7.45 -6.63
N CYS A 52 -9.89 8.76 -6.56
CA CYS A 52 -10.73 9.72 -5.85
C CYS A 52 -10.81 11.01 -6.67
N THR A 53 -11.64 11.97 -6.28
CA THR A 53 -11.83 13.20 -7.07
C THR A 53 -11.32 14.45 -6.37
N MET A 54 -11.50 14.56 -5.06
CA MET A 54 -11.19 15.79 -4.33
C MET A 54 -10.00 15.65 -3.38
N ARG A 55 -8.87 16.26 -3.75
CA ARG A 55 -7.65 16.28 -2.92
C ARG A 55 -7.94 16.75 -1.49
N GLY A 56 -7.38 16.05 -0.51
CA GLY A 56 -7.58 16.30 0.91
C GLY A 56 -8.84 15.67 1.51
N GLN A 57 -9.72 15.08 0.71
CA GLN A 57 -10.90 14.38 1.22
C GLN A 57 -10.59 12.94 1.59
N GLN A 58 -11.20 12.48 2.68
CA GLN A 58 -11.14 11.07 3.12
C GLN A 58 -12.40 10.30 2.71
N ALA A 59 -13.52 10.98 2.44
CA ALA A 59 -14.83 10.34 2.24
C ALA A 59 -14.92 9.40 1.02
N GLU A 60 -14.06 9.62 0.01
CA GLU A 60 -13.98 8.77 -1.20
C GLU A 60 -12.95 7.64 -1.05
N CYS A 61 -12.16 7.68 0.01
CA CYS A 61 -11.09 6.74 0.27
C CYS A 61 -11.50 5.72 1.34
N PRO A 62 -10.96 4.50 1.28
CA PRO A 62 -11.04 3.57 2.41
C PRO A 62 -10.46 4.18 3.68
N ASP A 63 -10.75 3.55 4.82
CA ASP A 63 -10.24 3.99 6.11
C ASP A 63 -8.71 4.15 6.09
N GLU A 64 -8.22 5.13 6.86
CA GLU A 64 -6.79 5.49 6.96
C GLU A 64 -6.16 5.97 5.63
N ALA A 65 -6.97 6.47 4.70
CA ALA A 65 -6.48 7.05 3.45
C ALA A 65 -7.12 8.40 3.13
N VAL A 66 -6.38 9.22 2.39
CA VAL A 66 -6.79 10.57 1.95
C VAL A 66 -6.51 10.73 0.47
N CYS A 67 -7.41 11.41 -0.23
CA CYS A 67 -7.26 11.68 -1.65
C CYS A 67 -6.09 12.64 -1.90
N ASP A 68 -5.08 12.19 -2.65
CA ASP A 68 -3.89 12.98 -2.91
C ASP A 68 -3.15 12.44 -4.17
N ALA A 69 -1.91 12.85 -4.37
CA ALA A 69 -0.99 12.33 -5.36
C ALA A 69 0.09 11.46 -4.71
N ILE A 70 0.52 10.42 -5.42
CA ILE A 70 1.66 9.56 -5.07
C ILE A 70 2.58 9.45 -6.30
N GLY A 71 3.81 9.96 -6.18
CA GLY A 71 4.69 10.11 -7.34
C GLY A 71 4.05 10.96 -8.44
N ASN A 72 3.91 10.39 -9.64
CA ASN A 72 3.28 11.04 -10.79
C ASN A 72 1.77 10.74 -10.92
N VAL A 73 1.22 9.92 -10.03
CA VAL A 73 -0.21 9.55 -10.05
C VAL A 73 -0.97 10.56 -9.20
N THR A 74 -1.96 11.23 -9.79
CA THR A 74 -2.79 12.21 -9.11
C THR A 74 -4.17 11.63 -8.81
N ASN A 75 -4.87 12.22 -7.83
CA ASN A 75 -6.26 11.90 -7.51
C ASN A 75 -6.46 10.42 -7.17
N VAL A 76 -5.62 9.94 -6.27
CA VAL A 76 -5.64 8.58 -5.75
C VAL A 76 -5.59 8.57 -4.23
N CYS A 77 -6.11 7.52 -3.62
CA CYS A 77 -6.11 7.36 -2.17
C CYS A 77 -4.72 7.01 -1.66
N VAL A 78 -4.16 7.88 -0.83
CA VAL A 78 -2.83 7.72 -0.25
C VAL A 78 -2.96 7.46 1.24
N ARG A 79 -2.13 6.56 1.76
CA ARG A 79 -2.15 6.15 3.15
C ARG A 79 -1.83 7.34 4.06
N ILE A 80 -2.68 7.58 5.05
CA ILE A 80 -2.46 8.56 6.11
C ILE A 80 -1.35 8.05 7.04
N CYS A 81 -0.55 8.96 7.56
CA CYS A 81 0.51 8.65 8.52
C CYS A 81 0.55 9.69 9.63
N GLU A 82 1.04 9.30 10.80
CA GLU A 82 1.39 10.23 11.87
C GLU A 82 2.88 10.59 11.76
N ASP A 83 3.72 9.57 11.54
CA ASP A 83 5.17 9.64 11.46
C ASP A 83 5.74 8.82 10.28
N SER A 84 6.98 9.09 9.88
CA SER A 84 7.62 8.40 8.74
C SER A 84 7.77 6.88 8.93
N THR A 85 7.68 6.38 10.16
CA THR A 85 7.73 4.94 10.46
C THR A 85 6.47 4.19 10.04
N ASP A 86 5.36 4.91 9.81
CA ASP A 86 4.11 4.32 9.30
C ASP A 86 4.18 4.06 7.79
N CYS A 87 5.16 4.69 7.13
CA CYS A 87 5.38 4.63 5.70
C CYS A 87 6.41 3.56 5.34
N ARG A 88 6.42 3.18 4.07
CA ARG A 88 7.49 2.33 3.54
C ARG A 88 8.84 3.03 3.66
N THR A 89 9.92 2.26 3.67
CA THR A 89 11.29 2.79 3.81
C THR A 89 11.71 3.76 2.70
N ASP A 90 11.04 3.72 1.55
CA ASP A 90 11.21 4.63 0.41
C ASP A 90 10.24 5.82 0.43
N GLN A 91 9.58 6.07 1.56
CA GLN A 91 8.56 7.08 1.73
C GLN A 91 8.75 7.85 3.04
N ASN A 92 8.28 9.09 3.08
CA ASN A 92 8.23 9.95 4.26
C ASN A 92 6.81 10.42 4.54
N CYS A 93 6.52 10.67 5.82
CA CYS A 93 5.24 11.20 6.24
C CYS A 93 5.19 12.72 6.03
N ASN A 94 4.46 13.16 5.01
CA ASN A 94 4.44 14.56 4.57
C ASN A 94 3.00 15.11 4.49
N GLY A 95 2.85 16.43 4.67
CA GLY A 95 1.55 17.09 4.70
C GLY A 95 0.79 17.04 3.37
N VAL A 96 -0.53 16.87 3.44
CA VAL A 96 -1.45 16.99 2.31
C VAL A 96 -1.91 18.44 2.20
N THR A 97 -1.63 19.06 1.05
CA THR A 97 -1.92 20.49 0.79
C THR A 97 -3.36 20.86 1.12
N GLY A 98 -3.54 21.95 1.87
CA GLY A 98 -4.87 22.46 2.23
C GLY A 98 -5.55 21.72 3.40
N THR A 99 -4.84 20.81 4.07
CA THR A 99 -5.35 20.05 5.21
C THR A 99 -4.33 20.00 6.35
N SER A 100 -4.75 19.52 7.52
CA SER A 100 -3.85 19.15 8.62
C SER A 100 -3.40 17.68 8.57
N ILE A 101 -3.78 16.93 7.54
CA ILE A 101 -3.50 15.50 7.39
C ILE A 101 -2.11 15.33 6.79
N LYS A 102 -1.39 14.28 7.19
CA LYS A 102 -0.18 13.82 6.53
C LYS A 102 -0.43 12.48 5.84
N ALA A 103 0.29 12.22 4.76
CA ALA A 103 0.22 10.98 4.02
C ALA A 103 1.62 10.51 3.59
N CYS A 104 1.76 9.22 3.35
CA CYS A 104 3.02 8.63 2.89
C CYS A 104 3.33 9.09 1.46
N LYS A 105 4.47 9.76 1.28
CA LYS A 105 4.94 10.27 -0.02
C LYS A 105 6.33 9.72 -0.33
N PRO A 106 6.69 9.52 -1.61
CA PRO A 106 8.06 9.21 -1.98
C PRO A 106 9.03 10.25 -1.39
N THR A 107 10.20 9.79 -0.95
CA THR A 107 11.29 10.65 -0.45
C THR A 107 11.93 11.47 -1.56
#